data_AF-A0A7C7YTW2-F1
#
_entry.id   AF-A0A7C7YTW2-F1
#
_cell.length_a   1.000
_cell.length_b   1.000
_cell.length_c   1.000
_cell.angle_alpha   90.00
_cell.angle_beta   90.00
_cell.angle_gamma   90.00
#
_symmetry.space_group_name_H-M   'P 1'
#
loop_
_entity.id
_entity.type
_entity.pdbx_description
1 polymer ?
#
loop_
_entity_poly.entity_id
_entity_poly.type
_entity_poly.pdbx_seq_one_letter_code
_entity_poly.pdbx_strand_id
1 'polypeptide(L)'
;MAAQPISGTGLFAFNNSAALTDGLADGLCDFAGSQQIKSDVWFLWTAPAYGVATVSTCGLTAVDTKLAIYEGGCAGPIIACGDDTCGLQSEGSWLTS
;
A
#
# COMPACT_ATOMS: atom_id res chain seq x y z
N MET A 1 -8.03 -6.67 10.82
CA MET A 1 -8.02 -5.71 9.70
C MET A 1 -9.32 -4.94 9.62
N ALA A 2 -9.24 -3.62 9.85
CA ALA A 2 -10.30 -2.68 9.47
C ALA A 2 -9.72 -1.79 8.36
N ALA A 3 -10.38 -1.74 7.21
CA ALA A 3 -9.92 -0.94 6.08
C ALA A 3 -10.77 0.32 5.94
N GLN A 4 -10.11 1.46 5.76
CA GLN A 4 -10.76 2.72 5.47
C GLN A 4 -11.23 2.72 4.01
N PRO A 5 -12.54 2.87 3.73
CA PRO A 5 -13.02 3.00 2.36
C PRO A 5 -12.59 4.35 1.78
N ILE A 6 -12.00 4.32 0.58
CA ILE A 6 -11.60 5.50 -0.19
C ILE A 6 -11.97 5.31 -1.67
N SER A 7 -12.11 6.39 -2.42
CA SER A 7 -12.51 6.32 -3.83
C SER A 7 -11.85 7.40 -4.67
N GLY A 8 -11.62 7.07 -5.94
CA GLY A 8 -11.05 8.01 -6.91
C GLY A 8 -9.59 8.34 -6.65
N THR A 9 -9.11 9.39 -7.32
CA THR A 9 -7.75 9.91 -7.13
C THR A 9 -7.74 11.01 -6.06
N GLY A 10 -6.64 11.14 -5.33
CA GLY A 10 -6.51 12.18 -4.32
C GLY A 10 -5.47 11.86 -3.26
N LEU A 11 -5.38 12.75 -2.27
CA LEU A 11 -4.55 12.53 -1.09
C LEU A 11 -5.40 11.92 0.02
N PHE A 12 -4.92 10.78 0.53
CA PHE A 12 -5.52 10.08 1.65
C PHE A 12 -4.51 10.06 2.79
N ALA A 13 -4.81 10.78 3.87
CA ALA A 13 -3.95 10.79 5.04
C ALA A 13 -3.96 9.41 5.71
N PHE A 14 -2.82 9.03 6.28
CA PHE A 14 -2.69 7.81 7.07
C PHE A 14 -2.05 8.14 8.42
N ASN A 15 -2.32 7.30 9.42
CA ASN A 15 -1.64 7.33 10.70
C ASN A 15 -1.48 5.90 11.21
N ASN A 16 -0.25 5.45 11.35
CA ASN A 16 0.09 4.10 11.80
C ASN A 16 0.66 4.04 13.23
N SER A 17 0.59 5.13 14.01
CA SER A 17 1.21 5.19 15.34
C SER A 17 0.65 4.18 16.34
N ALA A 18 -0.58 3.71 16.14
CA ALA A 18 -1.25 2.69 16.95
C ALA A 18 -1.56 1.42 16.14
N ALA A 19 -1.00 1.28 14.94
CA ALA A 19 -1.25 0.14 14.08
C ALA A 19 -0.52 -1.11 14.58
N LEU A 20 -1.23 -2.23 14.52
CA LEU A 20 -0.62 -3.56 14.64
C LEU A 20 -0.01 -3.96 13.29
N THR A 21 0.51 -5.18 13.21
CA THR A 21 0.93 -5.79 11.94
C THR A 21 -0.02 -6.95 11.66
N ASP A 22 -1.00 -6.74 10.78
CA ASP A 22 -2.02 -7.77 10.50
C ASP A 22 -2.10 -8.20 9.02
N GLY A 23 -1.33 -7.58 8.13
CA GLY A 23 -1.00 -8.11 6.81
C GLY A 23 -0.24 -9.43 6.85
N LEU A 24 -0.45 -10.25 5.81
CA LEU A 24 0.34 -11.44 5.57
C LEU A 24 1.65 -11.06 4.89
N ALA A 25 2.74 -11.72 5.31
CA ALA A 25 4.01 -11.61 4.63
C ALA A 25 3.93 -12.25 3.24
N ASP A 26 4.56 -11.62 2.25
CA ASP A 26 4.53 -12.07 0.86
C ASP A 26 5.90 -11.87 0.19
N GLY A 27 6.26 -12.80 -0.69
CA GLY A 27 7.54 -12.76 -1.41
C GLY A 27 7.67 -11.58 -2.36
N LEU A 28 6.57 -11.05 -2.90
CA LEU A 28 6.58 -9.81 -3.70
C LEU A 28 6.98 -8.59 -2.88
N CYS A 29 6.77 -8.68 -1.56
CA CYS A 29 7.10 -7.65 -0.60
C CYS A 29 8.47 -7.91 0.07
N ASP A 30 9.32 -8.78 -0.47
CA ASP A 30 10.66 -9.04 0.08
C ASP A 30 11.65 -7.93 -0.28
N PHE A 31 11.77 -6.96 0.62
CA PHE A 31 12.72 -5.86 0.51
C PHE A 31 13.66 -5.92 1.70
N ALA A 32 14.96 -5.93 1.41
CA ALA A 32 16.03 -6.08 2.40
C ALA A 32 15.84 -7.28 3.36
N GLY A 33 15.23 -8.37 2.89
CA GLY A 33 14.97 -9.58 3.68
C GLY A 33 13.74 -9.50 4.59
N SER A 34 12.90 -8.47 4.44
CA SER A 34 11.62 -8.34 5.14
C SER A 34 10.47 -8.45 4.16
N GLN A 35 9.61 -9.46 4.34
CA GLN A 35 8.42 -9.71 3.51
C GLN A 35 7.14 -9.06 4.05
N GLN A 36 7.21 -8.39 5.19
CA GLN A 36 6.06 -7.88 5.93
C GLN A 36 5.93 -6.36 5.81
N ILE A 37 4.69 -5.85 5.79
CA ILE A 37 4.40 -4.43 6.02
C ILE A 37 4.12 -4.25 7.51
N LYS A 38 5.02 -3.60 8.25
CA LYS A 38 4.89 -3.45 9.70
C LYS A 38 4.09 -2.20 10.04
N SER A 39 3.36 -2.25 11.15
CA SER A 39 2.49 -1.15 11.62
C SER A 39 1.63 -0.66 10.45
N ASP A 40 0.81 -1.56 9.91
CA ASP A 40 0.08 -1.36 8.68
C ASP A 40 -1.31 -0.77 8.92
N VAL A 41 -1.73 0.09 7.99
CA VAL A 41 -3.09 0.59 7.91
C VAL A 41 -3.65 0.29 6.54
N TRP A 42 -4.94 0.00 6.50
CA TRP A 42 -5.58 -0.56 5.33
C TRP A 42 -6.51 0.45 4.69
N PHE A 43 -6.45 0.49 3.36
CA PHE A 43 -7.37 1.23 2.53
C PHE A 43 -8.10 0.27 1.60
N LEU A 44 -9.42 0.40 1.50
CA LEU A 44 -10.21 -0.25 0.46
C LEU A 44 -10.50 0.78 -0.61
N TRP A 45 -9.75 0.71 -1.71
CA TRP A 45 -9.80 1.70 -2.76
C TRP A 45 -10.71 1.27 -3.92
N THR A 46 -11.61 2.17 -4.32
CA THR A 46 -12.44 2.00 -5.51
C THR A 46 -11.88 2.84 -6.66
N ALA A 47 -11.46 2.17 -7.73
CA ALA A 47 -10.94 2.81 -8.93
C ALA A 47 -12.01 3.67 -9.63
N PRO A 48 -11.67 4.88 -10.09
CA PRO A 48 -12.62 5.73 -10.83
C PRO A 48 -12.82 5.28 -12.28
N ALA A 49 -11.88 4.52 -12.83
CA ALA A 49 -11.90 4.00 -14.20
C ALA A 49 -10.89 2.85 -14.35
N TYR A 50 -11.01 2.08 -15.44
CA TYR A 50 -10.01 1.10 -15.85
C TYR A 50 -8.73 1.79 -16.36
N GLY A 51 -7.56 1.28 -15.96
CA GLY A 51 -6.27 1.76 -16.43
C GLY A 51 -5.13 1.37 -15.50
N VAL A 52 -3.99 2.03 -15.65
CA VAL A 52 -2.90 1.94 -14.67
C VAL A 52 -3.20 2.91 -13.53
N ALA A 53 -3.22 2.41 -12.30
CA ALA A 53 -3.26 3.21 -11.08
C ALA A 53 -1.88 3.25 -10.43
N THR A 54 -1.61 4.34 -9.72
CA THR A 54 -0.39 4.53 -8.95
C THR A 54 -0.76 5.01 -7.55
N VAL A 55 -0.19 4.37 -6.53
CA VAL A 55 -0.18 4.84 -5.14
C VAL A 55 1.23 5.31 -4.82
N SER A 56 1.37 6.49 -4.20
CA SER A 56 2.68 7.09 -3.93
C SER A 56 2.66 7.83 -2.60
N THR A 57 3.71 7.64 -1.79
CA THR A 57 3.99 8.44 -0.59
C THR A 57 5.16 9.42 -0.82
N CYS A 58 5.75 9.41 -2.01
CA CYS A 58 6.92 10.21 -2.38
C CYS A 58 6.71 11.70 -2.14
N GLY A 59 7.57 12.30 -1.31
CA GLY A 59 7.53 13.73 -1.00
C GLY A 59 6.31 14.19 -0.18
N LEU A 60 5.48 13.26 0.31
CA LEU A 60 4.28 13.56 1.09
C LEU A 60 4.44 13.28 2.59
N THR A 61 5.49 12.55 2.97
CA THR A 61 5.79 12.17 4.36
C THR A 61 7.29 12.02 4.57
N ALA A 62 7.70 12.07 5.83
CA ALA A 62 9.06 11.75 6.26
C ALA A 62 9.18 10.33 6.86
N VAL A 63 8.07 9.58 6.90
CA VAL A 63 8.05 8.19 7.35
C VAL A 63 8.77 7.32 6.31
N ASP A 64 9.50 6.32 6.80
CA ASP A 64 9.97 5.19 6.01
C ASP A 64 8.78 4.28 5.71
N THR A 65 8.29 4.33 4.47
CA THR A 65 7.03 3.69 4.07
C THR A 65 7.25 2.53 3.15
N LYS A 66 6.44 1.49 3.34
CA LYS A 66 6.32 0.33 2.47
C LYS A 66 4.86 0.09 2.09
N LEU A 67 4.61 -0.35 0.86
CA LEU A 67 3.27 -0.52 0.30
C LEU A 67 3.06 -1.95 -0.20
N ALA A 68 1.86 -2.48 0.03
CA ALA A 68 1.36 -3.70 -0.58
C ALA A 68 0.00 -3.41 -1.21
N ILE A 69 -0.17 -3.83 -2.47
CA ILE A 69 -1.38 -3.61 -3.26
C ILE A 69 -2.08 -4.96 -3.43
N TYR A 70 -3.35 -5.00 -3.05
CA TYR A 70 -4.18 -6.20 -3.05
C TYR A 70 -5.25 -6.11 -4.13
N GLU A 71 -5.53 -7.23 -4.81
CA GLU A 71 -6.69 -7.36 -5.70
C GLU A 71 -7.82 -8.12 -4.99
N GLY A 72 -9.07 -7.71 -5.15
CA GLY A 72 -10.21 -8.43 -4.52
C GLY A 72 -10.42 -8.16 -3.02
N GLY A 73 -9.79 -7.11 -2.47
CA GLY A 73 -9.94 -6.67 -1.09
C GLY A 73 -8.81 -7.15 -0.16
N CYS A 74 -8.95 -6.91 1.15
CA CYS A 74 -7.86 -7.09 2.13
C CYS A 74 -7.41 -8.55 2.35
N ALA A 75 -8.17 -9.53 1.86
CA ALA A 75 -7.83 -10.95 1.93
C ALA A 75 -7.48 -11.55 0.56
N GLY A 76 -7.41 -10.72 -0.48
CA GLY A 76 -7.02 -11.16 -1.82
C GLY A 76 -5.50 -11.27 -1.99
N PRO A 77 -5.03 -11.68 -3.18
CA PRO A 77 -3.61 -11.76 -3.46
C PRO A 77 -2.98 -10.38 -3.51
N ILE A 78 -1.73 -10.30 -3.03
CA ILE A 78 -0.87 -9.15 -3.30
C ILE A 78 -0.46 -9.23 -4.78
N ILE A 79 -0.63 -8.12 -5.49
CA ILE A 79 -0.32 -8.01 -6.92
C ILE A 79 0.88 -7.10 -7.19
N ALA A 80 1.23 -6.24 -6.23
CA ALA A 80 2.40 -5.38 -6.30
C ALA A 80 2.82 -4.94 -4.89
N CYS A 81 4.11 -4.67 -4.71
CA CYS A 81 4.66 -4.05 -3.51
C CYS A 81 5.66 -2.96 -3.89
N GLY A 82 5.86 -1.99 -3.00
CA GLY A 82 6.87 -0.94 -3.15
C GLY A 82 7.55 -0.62 -1.84
N ASP A 83 8.87 -0.47 -1.87
CA ASP A 83 9.72 -0.03 -0.77
C ASP A 83 10.80 0.91 -1.34
N ASP A 84 11.08 2.03 -0.69
CA ASP A 84 12.17 2.95 -1.01
C ASP A 84 12.28 3.43 -2.48
N THR A 85 11.15 3.57 -3.18
CA THR A 85 11.12 4.00 -4.59
C THR A 85 11.70 5.40 -4.80
N CYS A 86 11.61 6.26 -3.79
CA CYS A 86 12.01 7.67 -3.87
C CYS A 86 12.69 8.14 -2.57
N GLY A 87 13.71 7.39 -2.12
CA GLY A 87 14.35 7.59 -0.83
C GLY A 87 13.77 6.61 0.18
N LEU A 88 13.24 7.11 1.30
CA LEU A 88 12.53 6.28 2.29
C LEU A 88 11.02 6.17 2.02
N GLN A 89 10.55 6.74 0.90
CA GLN A 89 9.15 6.71 0.51
C GLN A 89 8.94 5.79 -0.68
N SER A 90 7.70 5.35 -0.87
CA SER A 90 7.35 4.25 -1.75
C SER A 90 6.30 4.63 -2.78
N GLU A 91 6.36 3.96 -3.91
CA GLU A 91 5.36 4.03 -4.97
C GLU A 91 5.07 2.62 -5.50
N GLY A 92 3.84 2.38 -5.93
CA GLY A 92 3.43 1.14 -6.58
C GLY A 92 2.42 1.42 -7.66
N SER A 93 2.53 0.74 -8.80
CA SER A 93 1.61 0.86 -9.93
C SER A 93 1.08 -0.50 -10.38
N TRP A 94 -0.20 -0.56 -10.74
CA TRP A 94 -0.87 -1.78 -11.18
C TRP A 94 -1.98 -1.48 -12.19
N LEU A 95 -2.36 -2.48 -12.97
CA LEU A 95 -3.55 -2.40 -13.82
C LEU A 95 -4.79 -2.66 -12.98
N THR A 96 -5.75 -1.75 -13.01
CA THR A 96 -7.05 -1.93 -12.36
C THR A 96 -7.92 -2.85 -13.22
N SER A 97 -8.49 -3.87 -12.60
CA SER A 97 -9.42 -4.84 -13.21
C SER A 97 -10.89 -4.48 -13.01
#